data_AF-G1XRP0-F1
#
_entry.id   AF-G1XRP0-F1
#
_cell.length_a   1.000
_cell.length_b   1.000
_cell.length_c   1.000
_cell.angle_alpha   90.00
_cell.angle_beta   90.00
_cell.angle_gamma   90.00
#
_symmetry.space_group_name_H-M   'P 1'
#
loop_
_entity.id
_entity.type
_entity.pdbx_description
1 polymer ?
#
loop_
_entity_poly.entity_id
_entity_poly.type
_entity_poly.pdbx_seq_one_letter_code
_entity_poly.pdbx_strand_id
1 'polypeptide(L)'
;MHISPFSILLSLPHLLTLVSAAANPIGPNPNSKRGLVYVPSKDHPEDDNIWIQSGSPLTWYYNYESKPSPRLEGGPTKLQFVPMLWGDYDNTFVQDVKGLVDQGYDIEYVLGFNEPDISANEGTGGSGIAPEAAAARWKESIEPLAEMGIKLGAPSVTGAPSGLEWLKAFFAACESCTFDFVPLHWYGNFDGVASHLGTYSAAFPNMTFWLTEFALAHEDVAPSQEFFNLTMEYFDRLDNVGRYSWFGSFRSDVSNVGPNSALLNQDGGLTYIGAWYLNKNENEAASITGKGSSDASVLGVSAIKSFGVTVFVAVLVSWIL
;
A
#
# COMPACT_ATOMS: atom_id res chain seq x y z
N MET A 1 -21.50 -68.86 -49.72
CA MET A 1 -20.30 -68.49 -50.51
C MET A 1 -19.77 -67.21 -49.88
N HIS A 2 -18.57 -67.31 -49.31
CA HIS A 2 -17.90 -66.25 -48.54
C HIS A 2 -17.80 -64.93 -49.32
N ILE A 3 -17.86 -63.79 -48.61
CA ILE A 3 -16.74 -62.84 -48.44
C ILE A 3 -17.19 -61.77 -47.41
N SER A 4 -16.33 -61.54 -46.42
CA SER A 4 -16.43 -60.56 -45.34
C SER A 4 -16.16 -59.14 -45.87
N PRO A 5 -16.82 -58.06 -45.39
CA PRO A 5 -16.36 -56.71 -45.65
C PRO A 5 -15.35 -56.28 -44.59
N PHE A 6 -14.16 -55.93 -45.06
CA PHE A 6 -13.12 -55.23 -44.32
C PHE A 6 -13.66 -53.91 -43.75
N SER A 7 -13.56 -53.73 -42.43
CA SER A 7 -13.67 -52.41 -41.79
C SER A 7 -12.39 -51.62 -42.05
N ILE A 8 -12.49 -50.54 -42.84
CA ILE A 8 -11.43 -49.55 -43.00
C ILE A 8 -11.52 -48.60 -41.80
N LEU A 9 -10.59 -48.73 -40.85
CA LEU A 9 -10.35 -47.69 -39.84
C LEU A 9 -9.72 -46.47 -40.53
N LEU A 10 -10.47 -45.38 -40.66
CA LEU A 10 -9.89 -44.06 -40.88
C LEU A 10 -9.36 -43.53 -39.53
N SER A 11 -8.05 -43.60 -39.33
CA SER A 11 -7.37 -42.84 -38.28
C SER A 11 -7.32 -41.37 -38.68
N LEU A 12 -8.15 -40.52 -38.08
CA LEU A 12 -7.94 -39.06 -38.13
C LEU A 12 -6.70 -38.71 -37.30
N PRO A 13 -5.72 -37.96 -37.83
CA PRO A 13 -4.70 -37.38 -36.98
C PRO A 13 -5.35 -36.23 -36.19
N HIS A 14 -5.45 -36.38 -34.87
CA HIS A 14 -5.71 -35.25 -33.97
C HIS A 14 -4.48 -34.34 -33.98
N LEU A 15 -4.59 -33.26 -34.74
CA LEU A 15 -3.65 -32.15 -34.69
C LEU A 15 -3.86 -31.43 -33.35
N LEU A 16 -3.10 -31.82 -32.32
CA LEU A 16 -2.97 -31.03 -31.10
C LEU A 16 -2.28 -29.71 -31.46
N THR A 17 -3.05 -28.65 -31.68
CA THR A 17 -2.52 -27.29 -31.68
C THR A 17 -2.14 -26.92 -30.26
N LEU A 18 -0.86 -27.08 -29.92
CA LEU A 18 -0.25 -26.41 -28.77
C LEU A 18 -0.36 -24.90 -29.02
N VAL A 19 -1.39 -24.27 -28.45
CA VAL A 19 -1.41 -22.82 -28.27
C VAL A 19 -0.35 -22.53 -27.21
N SER A 20 0.86 -22.24 -27.66
CA SER A 20 1.87 -21.64 -26.79
C SER A 20 1.33 -20.26 -26.44
N ALA A 21 0.75 -20.12 -25.24
CA ALA A 21 0.49 -18.82 -24.65
C ALA A 21 1.87 -18.18 -24.45
N ALA A 22 2.28 -17.36 -25.42
CA ALA A 22 3.37 -16.43 -25.19
C ALA A 22 2.91 -15.54 -24.04
N ALA A 23 3.52 -15.71 -22.87
CA ALA A 23 3.44 -14.70 -21.83
C ALA A 23 4.00 -13.42 -22.46
N ASN A 24 3.11 -12.51 -22.83
CA ASN A 24 3.53 -11.16 -23.15
C ASN A 24 4.22 -10.63 -21.89
N PRO A 25 5.47 -10.14 -21.97
CA PRO A 25 6.01 -9.39 -20.85
C PRO A 25 5.07 -8.21 -20.64
N ILE A 26 4.43 -8.16 -19.47
CA ILE A 26 3.64 -7.01 -19.04
C ILE A 26 4.67 -5.87 -18.94
N GLY A 27 4.78 -5.07 -20.00
CA GLY A 27 5.44 -3.77 -19.92
C GLY A 27 4.73 -2.95 -18.85
N PRO A 28 5.43 -1.99 -18.21
CA PRO A 28 4.86 -1.21 -17.12
C PRO A 28 3.68 -0.44 -17.68
N ASN A 29 2.46 -0.91 -17.41
CA ASN A 29 1.32 -0.03 -17.39
C ASN A 29 1.66 0.96 -16.27
N PRO A 30 1.75 2.28 -16.51
CA PRO A 30 1.93 3.24 -15.43
C PRO A 30 0.65 3.14 -14.59
N ASN A 31 0.70 2.27 -13.60
CA ASN A 31 -0.46 1.97 -12.80
C ASN A 31 -0.72 3.18 -11.92
N SER A 32 -1.72 3.97 -12.31
CA SER A 32 -2.08 5.22 -11.67
C SER A 32 -2.65 5.06 -10.26
N LYS A 33 -2.81 3.81 -9.76
CA LYS A 33 -3.38 3.51 -8.45
C LYS A 33 -2.40 3.76 -7.29
N ARG A 34 -1.09 3.68 -7.53
CA ARG A 34 -0.06 3.69 -6.47
C ARG A 34 0.13 5.10 -5.90
N GLY A 35 0.02 5.23 -4.57
CA GLY A 35 0.23 6.48 -3.85
C GLY A 35 1.21 6.37 -2.69
N LEU A 36 1.32 7.45 -1.94
CA LEU A 36 2.23 7.56 -0.80
C LEU A 36 1.45 8.01 0.44
N VAL A 37 1.35 7.13 1.43
CA VAL A 37 1.15 7.51 2.83
C VAL A 37 2.47 8.11 3.28
N TYR A 38 2.49 9.41 3.46
CA TYR A 38 3.71 10.16 3.71
C TYR A 38 3.88 10.43 5.20
N VAL A 39 4.88 9.76 5.78
CA VAL A 39 5.32 9.94 7.17
C VAL A 39 6.62 10.75 7.17
N PRO A 40 6.60 12.06 7.50
CA PRO A 40 7.79 12.90 7.47
C PRO A 40 8.81 12.51 8.54
N SER A 41 10.09 12.49 8.18
CA SER A 41 11.18 12.35 9.15
C SER A 41 11.72 13.71 9.58
N LYS A 42 11.76 13.96 10.90
CA LYS A 42 12.42 15.15 11.46
C LYS A 42 13.94 15.04 11.42
N ASP A 43 14.46 13.83 11.59
CA ASP A 43 15.89 13.56 11.68
C ASP A 43 16.54 13.39 10.30
N HIS A 44 15.74 12.98 9.30
CA HIS A 44 16.19 12.72 7.92
C HIS A 44 15.25 13.33 6.86
N PRO A 45 15.01 14.65 6.89
CA PRO A 45 14.11 15.31 5.96
C PRO A 45 14.61 15.34 4.50
N GLU A 46 15.85 14.93 4.25
CA GLU A 46 16.42 14.74 2.91
C GLU A 46 15.86 13.51 2.19
N ASP A 47 15.35 12.52 2.93
CA ASP A 47 14.78 11.28 2.38
C ASP A 47 13.55 11.58 1.50
N ASP A 48 12.87 12.70 1.73
CA ASP A 48 11.69 13.12 0.97
C ASP A 48 11.97 13.25 -0.54
N ASN A 49 13.21 13.54 -0.91
CA ASN A 49 13.61 13.63 -2.32
C ASN A 49 13.42 12.29 -3.05
N ILE A 50 13.45 11.15 -2.34
CA ILE A 50 13.31 9.82 -2.92
C ILE A 50 11.93 9.63 -3.57
N TRP A 51 10.88 10.20 -2.98
CA TRP A 51 9.49 9.98 -3.40
C TRP A 51 9.13 10.73 -4.69
N ILE A 52 9.78 11.86 -4.91
CA ILE A 52 9.46 12.81 -5.98
C ILE A 52 10.41 12.72 -7.18
N GLN A 53 11.22 11.66 -7.28
CA GLN A 53 12.14 11.44 -8.40
C GLN A 53 11.42 11.28 -9.74
N SER A 54 12.13 11.60 -10.83
CA SER A 54 11.61 11.41 -12.18
C SER A 54 11.34 9.93 -12.47
N GLY A 55 10.22 9.65 -13.16
CA GLY A 55 9.80 8.27 -13.44
C GLY A 55 9.38 7.48 -12.20
N SER A 56 8.99 8.17 -11.11
CA SER A 56 8.30 7.56 -9.98
C SER A 56 6.90 7.08 -10.43
N PRO A 57 6.44 5.89 -10.01
CA PRO A 57 5.09 5.41 -10.31
C PRO A 57 4.03 6.02 -9.39
N LEU A 58 4.42 6.80 -8.38
CA LEU A 58 3.52 7.44 -7.44
C LEU A 58 2.74 8.56 -8.13
N THR A 59 1.42 8.60 -7.97
CA THR A 59 0.54 9.61 -8.58
C THR A 59 -0.16 10.50 -7.56
N TRP A 60 -0.24 10.08 -6.30
CA TRP A 60 -0.91 10.80 -5.22
C TRP A 60 -0.25 10.55 -3.87
N TYR A 61 -0.54 11.42 -2.91
CA TYR A 61 -0.12 11.23 -1.53
C TYR A 61 -1.11 11.85 -0.54
N TYR A 62 -1.05 11.38 0.69
CA TYR A 62 -1.65 12.03 1.85
C TYR A 62 -0.65 11.95 3.01
N ASN A 63 -0.82 12.81 4.01
CA ASN A 63 0.14 12.99 5.10
C ASN A 63 -0.55 13.11 6.47
N TYR A 64 -1.78 12.60 6.58
CA TYR A 64 -2.67 12.72 7.75
C TYR A 64 -3.14 14.15 8.09
N GLU A 65 -2.83 15.15 7.26
CA GLU A 65 -3.14 16.55 7.53
C GLU A 65 -4.11 17.15 6.50
N SER A 66 -4.66 18.32 6.82
CA SER A 66 -5.48 19.12 5.89
C SER A 66 -4.66 19.82 4.80
N LYS A 67 -3.32 19.91 4.96
CA LYS A 67 -2.42 20.71 4.13
C LYS A 67 -1.30 19.88 3.52
N PRO A 68 -0.87 20.22 2.29
CA PRO A 68 0.20 19.51 1.62
C PRO A 68 1.52 19.69 2.36
N SER A 69 2.39 18.68 2.26
CA SER A 69 3.77 18.78 2.72
C SER A 69 4.64 19.55 1.71
N PRO A 70 5.18 20.74 2.03
CA PRO A 70 5.92 21.57 1.06
C PRO A 70 7.15 20.90 0.45
N ARG A 71 7.72 19.91 1.15
CA ARG A 71 8.88 19.14 0.67
C ARG A 71 8.58 18.26 -0.54
N LEU A 72 7.32 17.89 -0.75
CA LEU A 72 6.90 17.08 -1.90
C LEU A 72 6.47 17.93 -3.11
N GLU A 73 6.42 19.26 -2.97
CA GLU A 73 5.94 20.17 -4.03
C GLU A 73 7.03 20.61 -5.01
N GLY A 74 8.31 20.50 -4.61
CA GLY A 74 9.46 21.00 -5.38
C GLY A 74 10.09 19.99 -6.34
N GLY A 75 9.56 18.77 -6.43
CA GLY A 75 10.17 17.67 -7.17
C GLY A 75 9.83 17.62 -8.67
N PRO A 76 10.58 16.83 -9.46
CA PRO A 76 10.29 16.62 -10.88
C PRO A 76 8.98 15.84 -11.12
N THR A 77 8.49 15.08 -10.14
CA THR A 77 7.18 14.42 -10.19
C THR A 77 6.18 15.19 -9.33
N LYS A 78 5.04 15.57 -9.91
CA LYS A 78 3.94 16.21 -9.18
C LYS A 78 2.96 15.15 -8.70
N LEU A 79 2.86 14.98 -7.37
CA LEU A 79 1.87 14.11 -6.74
C LEU A 79 0.59 14.91 -6.47
N GLN A 80 -0.58 14.31 -6.73
CA GLN A 80 -1.86 14.87 -6.30
C GLN A 80 -1.97 14.74 -4.77
N PHE A 81 -2.11 15.87 -4.07
CA PHE A 81 -2.33 15.86 -2.62
C PHE A 81 -3.79 15.53 -2.30
N VAL A 82 -4.00 14.61 -1.37
CA VAL A 82 -5.32 14.24 -0.85
C VAL A 82 -5.41 14.67 0.62
N PRO A 83 -6.10 15.77 0.94
CA PRO A 83 -6.28 16.22 2.32
C PRO A 83 -7.02 15.20 3.17
N MET A 84 -6.66 15.10 4.45
CA MET A 84 -7.32 14.22 5.41
C MET A 84 -7.80 14.99 6.62
N LEU A 85 -9.06 14.76 7.03
CA LEU A 85 -9.53 15.10 8.37
C LEU A 85 -9.32 13.89 9.26
N TRP A 86 -8.14 13.75 9.85
CA TRP A 86 -7.75 12.53 10.59
C TRP A 86 -8.68 12.22 11.76
N GLY A 87 -9.20 13.23 12.46
CA GLY A 87 -10.07 12.98 13.60
C GLY A 87 -11.00 14.13 13.95
N ASP A 88 -11.63 14.01 15.12
CA ASP A 88 -12.52 15.06 15.66
C ASP A 88 -11.70 16.14 16.37
N TYR A 89 -10.86 16.81 15.58
CA TYR A 89 -10.06 17.93 16.01
C TYR A 89 -10.09 19.04 14.95
N ASP A 90 -9.73 20.23 15.40
CA ASP A 90 -9.68 21.55 14.74
C ASP A 90 -10.62 21.84 13.56
N ASN A 91 -11.35 22.96 13.64
CA ASN A 91 -12.49 23.27 12.74
C ASN A 91 -12.09 23.87 11.38
N THR A 92 -10.81 23.86 11.01
CA THR A 92 -10.33 24.55 9.80
C THR A 92 -10.35 23.69 8.55
N PHE A 93 -10.58 22.37 8.63
CA PHE A 93 -10.43 21.45 7.49
C PHE A 93 -11.16 21.91 6.22
N VAL A 94 -12.46 22.20 6.30
CA VAL A 94 -13.24 22.67 5.13
C VAL A 94 -12.68 23.97 4.54
N GLN A 95 -12.15 24.86 5.39
CA GLN A 95 -11.57 26.13 4.95
C GLN A 95 -10.18 25.92 4.35
N ASP A 96 -9.39 25.02 4.92
CA ASP A 96 -8.09 24.64 4.37
C ASP A 96 -8.25 24.04 2.97
N VAL A 97 -9.18 23.10 2.79
CA VAL A 97 -9.47 22.49 1.47
C VAL A 97 -9.95 23.53 0.46
N LYS A 98 -10.91 24.38 0.84
CA LYS A 98 -11.38 25.48 -0.01
C LYS A 98 -10.24 26.42 -0.40
N GLY A 99 -9.41 26.80 0.57
CA GLY A 99 -8.24 27.64 0.35
C GLY A 99 -7.19 27.01 -0.57
N LEU A 100 -7.01 25.69 -0.54
CA LEU A 100 -6.14 24.98 -1.49
C LEU A 100 -6.72 25.02 -2.92
N VAL A 101 -8.03 24.80 -3.08
CA VAL A 101 -8.68 24.93 -4.39
C VAL A 101 -8.52 26.36 -4.93
N ASP A 102 -8.73 27.38 -4.11
CA ASP A 102 -8.55 28.79 -4.49
C ASP A 102 -7.11 29.14 -4.87
N GLN A 103 -6.12 28.44 -4.28
CA GLN A 103 -4.70 28.55 -4.62
C GLN A 103 -4.32 27.80 -5.90
N GLY A 104 -5.26 27.07 -6.52
CA GLY A 104 -5.03 26.31 -7.75
C GLY A 104 -4.48 24.90 -7.54
N TYR A 105 -4.59 24.34 -6.33
CA TYR A 105 -4.32 22.92 -6.11
C TYR A 105 -5.40 22.07 -6.77
N ASP A 106 -4.98 20.94 -7.34
CA ASP A 106 -5.85 19.94 -7.93
C ASP A 106 -6.40 19.01 -6.83
N ILE A 107 -7.38 19.51 -6.07
CA ILE A 107 -8.02 18.74 -4.99
C ILE A 107 -9.28 18.06 -5.56
N GLU A 108 -9.13 16.82 -5.99
CA GLU A 108 -10.25 16.00 -6.49
C GLU A 108 -10.85 15.09 -5.41
N TYR A 109 -10.08 14.76 -4.37
CA TYR A 109 -10.44 13.80 -3.33
C TYR A 109 -10.08 14.32 -1.96
N VAL A 110 -10.83 13.91 -0.93
CA VAL A 110 -10.46 14.04 0.48
C VAL A 110 -10.67 12.73 1.22
N LEU A 111 -9.91 12.52 2.29
CA LEU A 111 -10.04 11.40 3.21
C LEU A 111 -10.73 11.86 4.51
N GLY A 112 -11.64 11.02 5.02
CA GLY A 112 -12.25 11.19 6.33
C GLY A 112 -11.34 10.74 7.49
N PHE A 113 -11.96 10.39 8.61
CA PHE A 113 -11.27 10.04 9.85
C PHE A 113 -10.36 8.81 9.73
N ASN A 114 -9.26 8.81 10.49
CA ASN A 114 -8.26 7.75 10.55
C ASN A 114 -8.55 6.79 11.71
N GLU A 115 -8.93 5.57 11.40
CA GLU A 115 -9.22 4.50 12.37
C GLU A 115 -10.09 4.99 13.54
N PRO A 116 -11.27 5.57 13.26
CA PRO A 116 -12.15 6.05 14.32
C PRO A 116 -12.73 4.89 15.15
N ASP A 117 -12.62 3.65 14.66
CA ASP A 117 -13.10 2.43 15.29
C ASP A 117 -12.23 1.95 16.46
N ILE A 118 -11.02 2.50 16.64
CA ILE A 118 -10.14 2.19 17.76
C ILE A 118 -9.85 3.43 18.63
N SER A 119 -9.67 3.21 19.92
CA SER A 119 -9.47 4.28 20.92
C SER A 119 -8.20 5.09 20.66
N ALA A 120 -8.29 6.42 20.72
CA ALA A 120 -7.12 7.31 20.65
C ALA A 120 -6.17 7.18 21.87
N ASN A 121 -6.61 6.53 22.94
CA ASN A 121 -5.88 6.47 24.22
C ASN A 121 -4.89 5.29 24.32
N GLU A 122 -4.79 4.43 23.30
CA GLU A 122 -3.98 3.20 23.35
C GLU A 122 -2.63 3.32 22.63
N GLY A 123 -2.23 4.53 22.20
CA GLY A 123 -1.01 4.70 21.40
C GLY A 123 -1.09 4.04 20.03
N THR A 124 -2.29 3.72 19.58
CA THR A 124 -2.62 2.92 18.39
C THR A 124 -2.72 3.73 17.11
N GLY A 125 -2.50 5.06 17.14
CA GLY A 125 -2.53 5.90 15.94
C GLY A 125 -3.93 6.16 15.35
N GLY A 126 -4.99 5.64 15.97
CA GLY A 126 -6.37 5.90 15.56
C GLY A 126 -7.04 7.08 16.25
N SER A 127 -8.10 7.60 15.64
CA SER A 127 -8.76 8.84 16.06
C SER A 127 -9.82 8.66 17.13
N GLY A 128 -10.33 7.44 17.34
CA GLY A 128 -11.27 7.09 18.42
C GLY A 128 -12.52 7.96 18.51
N ILE A 129 -13.43 7.83 17.54
CA ILE A 129 -14.62 8.68 17.43
C ILE A 129 -15.87 7.79 17.40
N ALA A 130 -16.89 8.12 18.19
CA ALA A 130 -18.17 7.42 18.10
C ALA A 130 -18.85 7.71 16.74
N PRO A 131 -19.55 6.74 16.12
CA PRO A 131 -20.21 6.92 14.83
C PRO A 131 -21.12 8.16 14.74
N GLU A 132 -21.89 8.47 15.79
CA GLU A 132 -22.80 9.62 15.81
C GLU A 132 -22.05 10.95 15.88
N ALA A 133 -20.95 11.00 16.65
CA ALA A 133 -20.08 12.18 16.70
C ALA A 133 -19.37 12.40 15.37
N ALA A 134 -18.86 11.32 14.76
CA ALA A 134 -18.27 11.35 13.43
C ALA A 134 -19.28 11.85 12.39
N ALA A 135 -20.54 11.42 12.44
CA ALA A 135 -21.59 11.86 11.52
C ALA A 135 -21.92 13.35 11.65
N ALA A 136 -22.00 13.86 12.88
CA ALA A 136 -22.18 15.31 13.12
C ALA A 136 -20.99 16.10 12.55
N ARG A 137 -19.77 15.63 12.84
CA ARG A 137 -18.53 16.26 12.37
C ARG A 137 -18.39 16.24 10.85
N TRP A 138 -18.75 15.12 10.21
CA TRP A 138 -18.75 14.95 8.76
C TRP A 138 -19.62 16.00 8.07
N LYS A 139 -20.85 16.20 8.56
CA LYS A 139 -21.80 17.18 8.02
C LYS A 139 -21.27 18.62 8.08
N GLU A 140 -20.50 18.94 9.11
CA GLU A 140 -19.90 20.28 9.27
C GLU A 140 -18.65 20.49 8.41
N SER A 141 -17.82 19.45 8.28
CA SER A 141 -16.42 19.63 7.85
C SER A 141 -16.07 18.96 6.53
N ILE A 142 -16.80 17.93 6.12
CA ILE A 142 -16.50 17.16 4.90
C ILE A 142 -17.64 17.28 3.88
N GLU A 143 -18.89 17.13 4.30
CA GLU A 143 -20.06 17.17 3.39
C GLU A 143 -20.12 18.44 2.50
N PRO A 144 -19.80 19.66 2.98
CA PRO A 144 -19.83 20.86 2.13
C PRO A 144 -18.86 20.82 0.93
N LEU A 145 -17.87 19.92 0.94
CA LEU A 145 -16.93 19.74 -0.15
C LEU A 145 -17.55 18.97 -1.33
N ALA A 146 -18.60 18.17 -1.10
CA ALA A 146 -19.33 17.48 -2.17
C ALA A 146 -19.95 18.48 -3.16
N GLU A 147 -20.42 19.63 -2.66
CA GLU A 147 -21.00 20.71 -3.48
C GLU A 147 -19.97 21.34 -4.44
N MET A 148 -18.68 21.19 -4.14
CA MET A 148 -17.57 21.63 -5.00
C MET A 148 -17.17 20.57 -6.03
N GLY A 149 -17.83 19.41 -6.04
CA GLY A 149 -17.49 18.27 -6.89
C GLY A 149 -16.32 17.43 -6.38
N ILE A 150 -15.82 17.71 -5.17
CA ILE A 150 -14.74 16.94 -4.52
C ILE A 150 -15.31 15.61 -4.05
N LYS A 151 -14.57 14.53 -4.30
CA LYS A 151 -14.93 13.17 -3.92
C LYS A 151 -14.59 12.87 -2.47
N LEU A 152 -15.57 12.37 -1.72
CA LEU A 152 -15.45 12.19 -0.28
C LEU A 152 -15.18 10.72 0.08
N GLY A 153 -14.00 10.46 0.61
CA GLY A 153 -13.63 9.15 1.15
C GLY A 153 -14.22 8.95 2.52
N ALA A 154 -14.97 7.87 2.71
CA ALA A 154 -15.49 7.47 4.02
C ALA A 154 -14.34 7.34 5.06
N PRO A 155 -14.64 7.26 6.36
CA PRO A 155 -13.61 7.05 7.36
C PRO A 155 -12.82 5.76 7.10
N SER A 156 -11.48 5.83 7.16
CA SER A 156 -10.59 4.69 7.05
C SER A 156 -10.68 3.87 8.33
N VAL A 157 -11.11 2.63 8.26
CA VAL A 157 -11.26 1.75 9.44
C VAL A 157 -10.21 0.65 9.45
N THR A 158 -9.93 0.11 10.64
CA THR A 158 -8.96 -0.99 10.78
C THR A 158 -9.39 -2.26 10.03
N GLY A 159 -8.42 -3.16 9.83
CA GLY A 159 -8.66 -4.48 9.25
C GLY A 159 -9.53 -5.42 10.11
N ALA A 160 -9.87 -5.03 11.34
CA ALA A 160 -10.64 -5.84 12.28
C ALA A 160 -12.15 -5.83 11.95
N PRO A 161 -12.92 -6.85 12.40
CA PRO A 161 -14.38 -6.87 12.21
C PRO A 161 -15.10 -5.64 12.82
N SER A 162 -14.53 -5.03 13.86
CA SER A 162 -15.05 -3.80 14.47
C SER A 162 -15.09 -2.63 13.50
N GLY A 163 -14.15 -2.55 12.55
CA GLY A 163 -14.11 -1.49 11.56
C GLY A 163 -15.35 -1.48 10.67
N LEU A 164 -15.79 -2.66 10.21
CA LEU A 164 -16.98 -2.76 9.37
C LEU A 164 -18.25 -2.38 10.13
N GLU A 165 -18.36 -2.85 11.37
CA GLU A 165 -19.53 -2.54 12.21
C GLU A 165 -19.58 -1.05 12.56
N TRP A 166 -18.42 -0.43 12.82
CA TRP A 166 -18.32 1.01 12.99
C TRP A 166 -18.77 1.76 11.73
N LEU A 167 -18.29 1.36 10.55
CA LEU A 167 -18.61 2.05 9.30
C LEU A 167 -20.11 1.95 8.94
N LYS A 168 -20.73 0.79 9.18
CA LYS A 168 -22.19 0.63 9.04
C LYS A 168 -22.96 1.54 9.99
N ALA A 169 -22.54 1.62 11.25
CA ALA A 169 -23.17 2.50 12.24
C ALA A 169 -23.02 3.98 11.84
N PHE A 170 -21.86 4.36 11.32
CA PHE A 170 -21.59 5.73 10.84
C PHE A 170 -22.47 6.08 9.63
N PHE A 171 -22.58 5.20 8.64
CA PHE A 171 -23.48 5.42 7.49
C PHE A 171 -24.94 5.52 7.91
N ALA A 172 -25.37 4.76 8.92
CA ALA A 172 -26.71 4.88 9.48
C ALA A 172 -26.93 6.21 10.22
N ALA A 173 -25.92 6.71 10.94
CA ALA A 173 -25.99 7.98 11.67
C ALA A 173 -25.92 9.22 10.76
N CYS A 174 -25.22 9.12 9.62
CA CYS A 174 -25.01 10.21 8.68
C CYS A 174 -26.07 10.20 7.56
N GLU A 175 -27.34 10.32 7.93
CA GLU A 175 -28.41 10.42 6.94
C GLU A 175 -28.17 11.63 6.01
N SER A 176 -28.29 11.39 4.70
CA SER A 176 -28.03 12.35 3.61
C SER A 176 -26.58 12.81 3.43
N CYS A 177 -25.61 12.06 3.96
CA CYS A 177 -24.20 12.30 3.67
C CYS A 177 -23.75 11.62 2.37
N THR A 178 -22.78 12.23 1.69
CA THR A 178 -22.19 11.75 0.46
C THR A 178 -20.95 10.92 0.77
N PHE A 179 -20.86 9.71 0.19
CA PHE A 179 -19.67 8.86 0.26
C PHE A 179 -19.35 8.36 -1.15
N ASP A 180 -18.18 8.71 -1.68
CA ASP A 180 -17.80 8.34 -3.06
C ASP A 180 -16.91 7.10 -3.11
N PHE A 181 -16.13 6.84 -2.06
CA PHE A 181 -15.25 5.68 -1.95
C PHE A 181 -15.00 5.31 -0.49
N VAL A 182 -14.50 4.10 -0.26
CA VAL A 182 -14.22 3.57 1.07
C VAL A 182 -12.72 3.27 1.23
N PRO A 183 -11.99 4.09 1.99
CA PRO A 183 -10.66 3.78 2.47
C PRO A 183 -10.65 2.59 3.43
N LEU A 184 -9.65 1.72 3.34
CA LEU A 184 -9.47 0.54 4.20
C LEU A 184 -8.01 0.40 4.61
N HIS A 185 -7.79 -0.03 5.85
CA HIS A 185 -6.47 -0.37 6.37
C HIS A 185 -6.30 -1.88 6.49
N TRP A 186 -5.09 -2.38 6.22
CA TRP A 186 -4.79 -3.80 6.41
C TRP A 186 -3.35 -4.07 6.83
N TYR A 187 -3.18 -4.64 8.02
CA TYR A 187 -1.90 -5.10 8.55
C TYR A 187 -1.95 -6.60 8.85
N GLY A 188 -1.61 -7.43 7.87
CA GLY A 188 -1.76 -8.87 7.96
C GLY A 188 -1.45 -9.59 6.65
N ASN A 189 -1.78 -10.87 6.55
CA ASN A 189 -1.45 -11.71 5.39
C ASN A 189 -2.33 -11.45 4.14
N PHE A 190 -1.96 -12.06 3.02
CA PHE A 190 -2.63 -11.89 1.73
C PHE A 190 -4.08 -12.41 1.73
N ASP A 191 -4.31 -13.62 2.27
CA ASP A 191 -5.65 -14.20 2.34
C ASP A 191 -6.62 -13.31 3.13
N GLY A 192 -6.12 -12.67 4.18
CA GLY A 192 -6.89 -11.75 4.98
C GLY A 192 -7.28 -10.48 4.24
N VAL A 193 -6.36 -9.84 3.50
CA VAL A 193 -6.72 -8.63 2.72
C VAL A 193 -7.69 -8.95 1.57
N ALA A 194 -7.54 -10.11 0.94
CA ALA A 194 -8.49 -10.56 -0.09
C ALA A 194 -9.89 -10.79 0.50
N SER A 195 -9.97 -11.44 1.66
CA SER A 195 -11.22 -11.64 2.40
C SER A 195 -11.83 -10.32 2.89
N HIS A 196 -11.00 -9.39 3.37
CA HIS A 196 -11.42 -8.07 3.83
C HIS A 196 -12.06 -7.27 2.68
N LEU A 197 -11.38 -7.18 1.53
CA LEU A 197 -11.95 -6.54 0.33
C LEU A 197 -13.25 -7.20 -0.12
N GLY A 198 -13.33 -8.54 -0.10
CA GLY A 198 -14.55 -9.27 -0.43
C GLY A 198 -15.72 -8.94 0.51
N THR A 199 -15.44 -8.83 1.81
CA THR A 199 -16.43 -8.48 2.83
C THR A 199 -16.98 -7.07 2.62
N TYR A 200 -16.11 -6.09 2.38
CA TYR A 200 -16.54 -4.71 2.14
C TYR A 200 -17.24 -4.54 0.79
N SER A 201 -16.81 -5.27 -0.25
CA SER A 201 -17.49 -5.29 -1.54
C SER A 201 -18.92 -5.82 -1.44
N ALA A 202 -19.15 -6.80 -0.56
CA ALA A 202 -20.49 -7.32 -0.30
C ALA A 202 -21.36 -6.35 0.54
N ALA A 203 -20.76 -5.65 1.51
CA ALA A 203 -21.46 -4.70 2.36
C ALA A 203 -21.80 -3.39 1.63
N PHE A 204 -20.94 -2.94 0.72
CA PHE A 204 -21.06 -1.68 0.00
C PHE A 204 -20.96 -1.91 -1.52
N PRO A 205 -21.95 -2.59 -2.12
CA PRO A 205 -21.94 -2.85 -3.55
C PRO A 205 -21.96 -1.51 -4.31
N ASN A 206 -21.10 -1.37 -5.32
CA ASN A 206 -20.86 -0.18 -6.14
C ASN A 206 -19.89 0.87 -5.58
N MET A 207 -19.30 0.65 -4.41
CA MET A 207 -18.19 1.50 -3.94
C MET A 207 -16.85 1.07 -4.55
N THR A 208 -15.98 2.05 -4.74
CA THR A 208 -14.55 1.79 -4.97
C THR A 208 -13.81 1.81 -3.64
N PHE A 209 -12.82 0.95 -3.48
CA PHE A 209 -12.02 0.81 -2.28
C PHE A 209 -10.63 1.38 -2.47
N TRP A 210 -10.15 2.13 -1.49
CA TRP A 210 -8.77 2.63 -1.45
C TRP A 210 -8.04 1.95 -0.30
N LEU A 211 -6.95 1.24 -0.57
CA LEU A 211 -6.11 0.70 0.50
C LEU A 211 -5.12 1.80 0.93
N THR A 212 -5.56 2.73 1.77
CA THR A 212 -4.75 3.90 2.17
C THR A 212 -3.56 3.51 3.02
N GLU A 213 -3.68 2.41 3.76
CA GLU A 213 -2.56 1.79 4.49
C GLU A 213 -2.63 0.27 4.37
N PHE A 214 -1.53 -0.33 3.93
CA PHE A 214 -1.36 -1.76 4.09
C PHE A 214 0.11 -2.17 4.14
N ALA A 215 0.39 -3.21 4.92
CA ALA A 215 1.69 -3.86 5.00
C ALA A 215 1.55 -5.24 5.66
N LEU A 216 2.60 -6.06 5.57
CA LEU A 216 2.70 -7.27 6.38
C LEU A 216 3.45 -6.95 7.68
N ALA A 217 2.70 -6.77 8.76
CA ALA A 217 3.27 -6.29 10.02
C ALA A 217 4.07 -7.38 10.76
N HIS A 218 5.25 -7.02 11.26
CA HIS A 218 6.13 -7.82 12.14
C HIS A 218 6.56 -9.19 11.59
N GLU A 219 6.60 -9.34 10.27
CA GLU A 219 7.06 -10.56 9.60
C GLU A 219 8.51 -10.46 9.09
N ASP A 220 9.08 -11.60 8.75
CA ASP A 220 10.42 -11.71 8.17
C ASP A 220 10.48 -11.19 6.73
N VAL A 221 11.71 -10.90 6.24
CA VAL A 221 11.96 -10.33 4.91
C VAL A 221 11.27 -11.12 3.78
N ALA A 222 11.43 -12.45 3.74
CA ALA A 222 10.90 -13.26 2.65
C ALA A 222 9.35 -13.24 2.58
N PRO A 223 8.61 -13.47 3.69
CA PRO A 223 7.16 -13.26 3.72
C PRO A 223 6.73 -11.84 3.32
N SER A 224 7.42 -10.79 3.78
CA SER A 224 7.08 -9.40 3.43
C SER A 224 7.24 -9.14 1.92
N GLN A 225 8.31 -9.67 1.31
CA GLN A 225 8.54 -9.57 -0.13
C GLN A 225 7.50 -10.36 -0.94
N GLU A 226 7.12 -11.55 -0.48
CA GLU A 226 6.07 -12.35 -1.11
C GLU A 226 4.71 -11.63 -1.04
N PHE A 227 4.33 -11.13 0.15
CA PHE A 227 3.10 -10.36 0.34
C PHE A 227 3.06 -9.10 -0.53
N PHE A 228 4.17 -8.37 -0.63
CA PHE A 228 4.27 -7.22 -1.52
C PHE A 228 3.95 -7.60 -2.97
N ASN A 229 4.60 -8.63 -3.52
CA ASN A 229 4.39 -9.04 -4.91
C ASN A 229 2.94 -9.48 -5.16
N LEU A 230 2.37 -10.29 -4.26
CA LEU A 230 1.00 -10.76 -4.37
C LEU A 230 -0.02 -9.60 -4.31
N THR A 231 0.16 -8.65 -3.38
CA THR A 231 -0.76 -7.51 -3.22
C THR A 231 -0.68 -6.52 -4.37
N MET A 232 0.52 -6.21 -4.88
CA MET A 232 0.67 -5.36 -6.08
C MET A 232 -0.08 -5.97 -7.26
N GLU A 233 0.18 -7.24 -7.57
CA GLU A 233 -0.45 -7.92 -8.70
C GLU A 233 -1.97 -8.03 -8.55
N TYR A 234 -2.45 -8.25 -7.32
CA TYR A 234 -3.86 -8.35 -7.00
C TYR A 234 -4.60 -7.01 -7.14
N PHE A 235 -4.12 -5.96 -6.47
CA PHE A 235 -4.76 -4.63 -6.50
C PHE A 235 -4.76 -3.99 -7.88
N ASP A 236 -3.73 -4.25 -8.68
CA ASP A 236 -3.64 -3.75 -10.04
C ASP A 236 -4.78 -4.29 -10.93
N ARG A 237 -5.16 -5.56 -10.73
CA ARG A 237 -6.22 -6.25 -11.49
C ARG A 237 -7.64 -5.98 -11.03
N LEU A 238 -7.83 -5.52 -9.80
CA LEU A 238 -9.17 -5.29 -9.27
C LEU A 238 -9.70 -3.92 -9.69
N ASP A 239 -10.77 -3.89 -10.48
CA ASP A 239 -11.41 -2.64 -10.92
C ASP A 239 -12.03 -1.86 -9.76
N ASN A 240 -12.49 -2.55 -8.72
CA ASN A 240 -13.03 -1.94 -7.51
C ASN A 240 -11.95 -1.48 -6.52
N VAL A 241 -10.66 -1.68 -6.81
CA VAL A 241 -9.56 -1.05 -6.07
C VAL A 241 -9.10 0.17 -6.85
N GLY A 242 -9.47 1.36 -6.35
CA GLY A 242 -9.22 2.63 -7.03
C GLY A 242 -7.81 3.16 -6.81
N ARG A 243 -7.29 3.03 -5.59
CA ARG A 243 -5.94 3.47 -5.21
C ARG A 243 -5.41 2.61 -4.06
N TYR A 244 -4.09 2.58 -3.91
CA TYR A 244 -3.46 1.93 -2.78
C TYR A 244 -2.15 2.61 -2.39
N SER A 245 -1.78 2.48 -1.12
CA SER A 245 -0.57 3.05 -0.55
C SER A 245 0.06 2.08 0.45
N TRP A 246 1.27 1.61 0.13
CA TRP A 246 2.05 0.75 1.03
C TRP A 246 2.51 1.54 2.26
N PHE A 247 2.23 1.03 3.45
CA PHE A 247 2.64 1.68 4.70
C PHE A 247 4.11 1.36 5.02
N GLY A 248 4.99 2.29 4.67
CA GLY A 248 6.43 2.12 4.85
C GLY A 248 7.30 3.30 4.46
N SER A 249 6.79 4.52 4.32
CA SER A 249 7.56 5.69 3.83
C SER A 249 8.57 6.26 4.85
N PHE A 250 9.21 5.39 5.62
CA PHE A 250 10.10 5.72 6.73
C PHE A 250 11.26 4.72 6.75
N ARG A 251 12.25 5.00 7.60
CA ARG A 251 13.38 4.10 7.84
C ARG A 251 12.97 2.95 8.75
N SER A 252 13.61 1.81 8.55
CA SER A 252 13.28 0.54 9.21
C SER A 252 13.41 0.57 10.74
N ASP A 253 14.29 1.40 11.28
CA ASP A 253 14.56 1.55 12.71
C ASP A 253 13.46 2.30 13.48
N VAL A 254 12.60 3.04 12.76
CA VAL A 254 11.45 3.76 13.34
C VAL A 254 10.10 3.12 13.00
N SER A 255 10.10 1.97 12.31
CA SER A 255 8.86 1.29 11.91
C SER A 255 8.10 0.73 13.11
N ASN A 256 6.83 1.13 13.26
CA ASN A 256 5.90 0.56 14.24
C ASN A 256 5.23 -0.74 13.76
N VAL A 257 5.38 -1.12 12.48
CA VAL A 257 4.84 -2.36 11.89
C VAL A 257 5.94 -3.38 11.56
N GLY A 258 7.11 -3.23 12.19
CA GLY A 258 8.28 -4.06 11.96
C GLY A 258 9.16 -3.56 10.81
N PRO A 259 10.48 -3.81 10.86
CA PRO A 259 11.44 -3.19 9.96
C PRO A 259 11.24 -3.61 8.50
N ASN A 260 10.81 -4.84 8.25
CA ASN A 260 10.79 -5.44 6.91
C ASN A 260 9.67 -4.92 6.00
N SER A 261 8.79 -4.06 6.51
CA SER A 261 7.80 -3.32 5.70
C SER A 261 8.27 -1.91 5.34
N ALA A 262 9.36 -1.42 5.91
CA ALA A 262 9.90 -0.11 5.58
C ALA A 262 10.45 -0.06 4.15
N LEU A 263 10.18 1.05 3.46
CA LEU A 263 10.71 1.33 2.12
C LEU A 263 12.16 1.81 2.19
N LEU A 264 12.64 2.27 3.34
CA LEU A 264 14.03 2.65 3.59
C LEU A 264 14.65 1.77 4.67
N ASN A 265 15.91 1.37 4.48
CA ASN A 265 16.72 0.78 5.55
C ASN A 265 17.09 1.86 6.59
N GLN A 266 17.72 1.46 7.72
CA GLN A 266 18.06 2.41 8.79
C GLN A 266 19.03 3.52 8.34
N ASP A 267 19.76 3.27 7.25
CA ASP A 267 20.70 4.22 6.68
C ASP A 267 20.03 5.13 5.64
N GLY A 268 18.74 4.98 5.30
CA GLY A 268 18.05 5.80 4.29
C GLY A 268 18.26 5.34 2.84
N GLY A 269 18.84 4.16 2.61
CA GLY A 269 18.84 3.49 1.31
C GLY A 269 17.50 2.78 1.07
N LEU A 270 17.05 2.69 -0.18
CA LEU A 270 15.82 1.97 -0.53
C LEU A 270 15.95 0.48 -0.23
N THR A 271 14.99 -0.10 0.48
CA THR A 271 14.90 -1.57 0.61
C THR A 271 14.53 -2.21 -0.72
N TYR A 272 14.56 -3.55 -0.84
CA TYR A 272 14.03 -4.21 -2.04
C TYR A 272 12.55 -3.85 -2.29
N ILE A 273 11.72 -3.89 -1.25
CA ILE A 273 10.32 -3.45 -1.32
C ILE A 273 10.24 -1.96 -1.72
N GLY A 274 11.09 -1.11 -1.14
CA GLY A 274 11.24 0.29 -1.52
C GLY A 274 11.52 0.49 -3.01
N ALA A 275 12.53 -0.20 -3.53
CA ALA A 275 12.92 -0.14 -4.92
C ALA A 275 11.79 -0.63 -5.84
N TRP A 276 11.16 -1.77 -5.53
CA TRP A 276 10.04 -2.31 -6.31
C TRP A 276 8.81 -1.38 -6.28
N TYR A 277 8.53 -0.76 -5.13
CA TYR A 277 7.43 0.19 -4.98
C TYR A 277 7.64 1.48 -5.80
N LEU A 278 8.89 1.82 -6.10
CA LEU A 278 9.24 2.93 -6.99
C LEU A 278 9.57 2.48 -8.43
N ASN A 279 9.27 1.23 -8.79
CA ASN A 279 9.61 0.62 -10.08
C ASN A 279 11.09 0.80 -10.46
N LYS A 280 12.00 0.67 -9.48
CA LYS A 280 13.44 0.77 -9.65
C LYS A 280 14.10 -0.59 -9.50
N ASN A 281 15.15 -0.82 -10.29
CA ASN A 281 16.11 -1.87 -10.00
C ASN A 281 17.13 -1.40 -8.95
N GLU A 282 17.97 -2.32 -8.45
CA GLU A 282 18.96 -2.04 -7.40
C GLU A 282 19.94 -0.93 -7.77
N ASN A 283 20.38 -0.86 -9.03
CA ASN A 283 21.32 0.17 -9.48
C ASN A 283 20.66 1.56 -9.51
N GLU A 284 19.41 1.63 -9.97
CA GLU A 284 18.63 2.88 -9.96
C GLU A 284 18.35 3.34 -8.53
N ALA A 285 17.95 2.41 -7.66
CA ALA A 285 17.73 2.68 -6.23
C ALA A 285 19.00 3.19 -5.54
N ALA A 286 20.15 2.59 -5.87
CA ALA A 286 21.45 3.03 -5.38
C ALA A 286 21.84 4.42 -5.90
N SER A 287 21.51 4.73 -7.16
CA SER A 287 21.75 6.05 -7.74
C SER A 287 20.88 7.14 -7.10
N ILE A 288 19.66 6.83 -6.67
CA ILE A 288 18.74 7.80 -6.05
C ILE A 288 19.21 8.17 -4.64
N THR A 289 19.59 7.17 -3.85
CA THR A 289 19.90 7.37 -2.42
C THR A 289 21.39 7.55 -2.14
N GLY A 290 22.25 7.26 -3.11
CA GLY A 290 23.69 7.12 -2.92
C GLY A 290 24.08 5.90 -2.07
N LYS A 291 23.14 4.98 -1.81
CA LYS A 291 23.26 3.82 -0.92
C LYS A 291 22.68 2.59 -1.61
N GLY A 292 23.36 1.45 -1.59
CA GLY A 292 22.84 0.23 -2.21
C GLY A 292 21.50 -0.21 -1.63
N SER A 293 20.69 -0.91 -2.44
CA SER A 293 19.50 -1.59 -1.91
C SER A 293 19.90 -2.73 -0.99
N SER A 294 19.17 -2.86 0.12
CA SER A 294 19.41 -3.91 1.11
C SER A 294 18.11 -4.33 1.78
N ASP A 295 18.15 -5.40 2.55
CA ASP A 295 17.09 -5.66 3.52
C ASP A 295 17.03 -4.57 4.58
N ALA A 296 15.88 -4.46 5.24
CA ALA A 296 15.56 -3.39 6.18
C ALA A 296 16.51 -3.31 7.37
N SER A 297 17.07 -4.44 7.83
CA SER A 297 18.22 -4.42 8.73
C SER A 297 19.02 -5.71 8.59
N VAL A 298 20.33 -5.57 8.41
CA VAL A 298 21.28 -6.55 8.94
C VAL A 298 21.70 -5.98 10.29
N LEU A 299 21.07 -6.44 11.38
CA LEU A 299 21.65 -6.23 12.71
C LEU A 299 23.10 -6.74 12.65
N GLY A 300 24.05 -5.82 12.83
CA GLY A 300 25.45 -6.04 12.50
C GLY A 300 26.03 -7.30 13.15
N VAL A 301 26.26 -8.33 12.34
CA VAL A 301 27.36 -9.28 12.55
C VAL A 301 28.49 -8.88 11.62
N SER A 302 29.11 -7.72 11.87
CA SER A 302 30.39 -7.39 11.26
C SER A 302 31.27 -6.60 12.23
N ALA A 303 31.66 -7.27 13.30
CA ALA A 303 32.93 -7.02 13.98
C ALA A 303 33.61 -8.35 14.33
N ILE A 304 33.77 -9.24 13.36
CA ILE A 304 34.83 -10.26 13.45
C ILE A 304 35.86 -9.92 12.38
N LYS A 305 36.87 -9.19 12.82
CA LYS A 305 38.10 -8.94 12.09
C LYS A 305 38.70 -10.26 11.63
N SER A 306 39.28 -10.23 10.43
CA SER A 306 40.08 -11.29 9.81
C SER A 306 40.85 -12.16 10.82
N PHE A 307 40.63 -13.47 10.77
CA PHE A 307 41.66 -14.43 11.14
C PHE A 307 41.71 -15.54 10.08
N GLY A 308 42.94 -15.87 9.69
CA GLY A 308 43.27 -16.52 8.43
C GLY A 308 42.62 -17.88 8.21
N VAL A 309 42.36 -18.15 6.93
CA VAL A 309 42.11 -19.48 6.39
C VAL A 309 43.23 -20.41 6.85
N THR A 310 42.92 -21.31 7.77
CA THR A 310 43.71 -22.52 8.01
C THR A 310 42.87 -23.71 7.61
N VAL A 311 43.29 -24.33 6.52
CA VAL A 311 42.74 -25.56 5.96
C VAL A 311 42.82 -26.66 7.02
N PHE A 312 41.69 -27.26 7.38
CA PHE A 312 41.66 -28.55 8.05
C PHE A 312 40.99 -29.59 7.15
N VAL A 313 41.82 -30.49 6.64
CA VAL A 313 41.43 -31.73 5.99
C VAL A 313 40.91 -32.68 7.06
N ALA A 314 39.62 -33.01 7.02
CA ALA A 314 39.05 -34.06 7.86
C ALA A 314 39.28 -35.43 7.20
N VAL A 315 40.20 -36.21 7.78
CA VAL A 315 40.43 -37.62 7.43
C VAL A 315 39.33 -38.47 8.08
N LEU A 316 38.60 -39.20 7.22
CA LEU A 316 37.75 -40.33 7.59
C LEU A 316 38.58 -41.43 8.25
N VAL A 317 38.23 -41.84 9.47
CA VAL A 317 38.57 -43.18 9.97
C VAL A 317 37.36 -43.77 10.72
N SER A 318 36.91 -44.90 10.19
CA SER A 318 35.84 -45.78 10.67
C SER A 318 36.43 -46.89 11.53
N TRP A 319 35.79 -47.26 12.65
CA TRP A 319 35.83 -48.59 13.32
C TRP A 319 34.57 -48.65 14.21
N ILE A 320 33.54 -49.47 13.98
CA ILE A 320 33.40 -50.94 14.18
C ILE A 320 33.92 -51.40 15.54
N LEU A 321 33.05 -51.36 16.57
CA LEU A 321 32.46 -52.50 17.29
C LEU A 321 31.43 -51.99 18.31
#